data_AF-A0A9D4MS76-F1
#
_entry.id   AF-A0A9D4MS76-F1
#
_cell.length_a   1.000
_cell.length_b   1.000
_cell.length_c   1.000
_cell.angle_alpha   90.00
_cell.angle_beta   90.00
_cell.angle_gamma   90.00
#
_symmetry.space_group_name_H-M   'P 1'
#
loop_
_entity.id
_entity.type
_entity.pdbx_description
1 polymer ?
#
loop_
_entity_poly.entity_id
_entity_poly.type
_entity_poly.pdbx_seq_one_letter_code
_entity_poly.pdbx_strand_id
1 'polypeptide(L)'
;MFSLWENWDYLEGSYFCFITLSTIGFGDYVPGSISRTDSADSRNKLIMCCVYLLFGLSVIAMCFNLMQEDVRAKFRWLGVKIGLLDHV
;
A
#
# COMPACT_ATOMS: atom_id res chain seq x y z
N MET A 1 3.34 -6.06 14.03
CA MET A 1 4.71 -6.60 13.88
C MET A 1 5.76 -5.52 14.13
N PHE A 2 5.75 -4.39 13.40
CA PHE A 2 6.67 -3.26 13.64
C PHE A 2 6.50 -2.59 15.01
N SER A 3 5.25 -2.40 15.48
CA SER A 3 4.96 -1.90 16.84
C SER A 3 5.64 -2.72 17.96
N LEU A 4 5.68 -4.06 17.83
CA LEU A 4 6.33 -4.93 18.81
C LEU A 4 7.87 -4.95 18.69
N TRP A 5 8.43 -4.62 17.52
CA TRP A 5 9.87 -4.69 17.25
C TRP A 5 10.60 -3.35 17.43
N GLU A 6 9.89 -2.23 17.34
CA GLU A 6 10.43 -0.88 17.52
C GLU A 6 9.87 -0.18 18.78
N ASN A 7 8.99 -0.84 19.56
CA ASN A 7 8.20 -0.20 20.63
C ASN A 7 7.34 0.98 20.14
N TRP A 8 6.93 0.95 18.86
CA TRP A 8 5.99 1.95 18.33
C TRP A 8 4.57 1.63 18.75
N ASP A 9 3.75 2.66 18.93
CA ASP A 9 2.33 2.48 19.14
C ASP A 9 1.68 1.88 17.88
N TYR A 10 0.55 1.18 18.04
CA TYR A 10 -0.16 0.59 16.91
C TYR A 10 -0.57 1.65 15.86
N LEU A 11 -0.84 2.88 16.31
CA LEU A 11 -1.15 4.02 15.45
C LEU A 11 0.07 4.49 14.63
N GLU A 12 1.27 4.47 15.20
CA GLU A 12 2.51 4.84 14.48
C GLU A 12 2.84 3.79 13.40
N GLY A 13 2.66 2.51 13.73
CA GLY A 13 2.85 1.42 12.77
C GLY A 13 1.87 1.49 11.58
N SER A 14 0.60 1.83 11.82
CA SER A 14 -0.39 2.00 10.75
C SER A 14 -0.16 3.27 9.93
N TYR A 15 0.24 4.37 10.58
CA TYR A 15 0.66 5.61 9.92
C TYR A 15 1.82 5.37 8.96
N PHE A 16 2.87 4.69 9.41
CA PHE A 16 4.02 4.32 8.57
C PHE A 16 3.58 3.50 7.34
N CYS A 17 2.73 2.49 7.54
CA CYS A 17 2.22 1.67 6.44
C CYS A 17 1.43 2.52 5.43
N PHE A 18 0.54 3.40 5.92
CA PHE A 18 -0.26 4.26 5.07
C PHE A 18 0.59 5.25 4.28
N ILE A 19 1.49 6.00 4.92
CA ILE A 19 2.37 6.98 4.27
C ILE A 19 3.29 6.33 3.24
N THR A 20 3.74 5.10 3.49
CA THR A 20 4.61 4.37 2.55
C THR A 20 3.83 3.77 1.37
N LEU A 21 2.66 3.17 1.62
CA LEU A 21 1.80 2.61 0.56
C LEU A 21 1.13 3.69 -0.29
N SER A 22 0.81 4.83 0.30
CA SER A 22 0.35 6.03 -0.42
C SER A 22 1.46 6.76 -1.19
N THR A 23 2.70 6.25 -1.10
CA THR A 23 3.91 6.81 -1.71
C THR A 23 4.22 8.26 -1.32
N ILE A 24 3.64 8.76 -0.22
CA ILE A 24 3.95 10.09 0.35
C ILE A 24 5.37 10.09 0.91
N GLY A 25 5.72 9.06 1.69
CA GLY A 25 7.10 8.78 2.10
C GLY A 25 7.82 9.89 2.88
N PHE A 26 7.20 10.46 3.92
CA PHE A 26 7.84 11.49 4.76
C PHE A 26 9.17 11.06 5.38
N GLY A 27 9.35 9.76 5.67
CA GLY A 27 10.60 9.21 6.21
C GLY A 27 10.86 9.58 7.68
N ASP A 28 9.83 10.05 8.39
CA ASP A 28 9.82 10.34 9.82
C ASP A 28 9.90 9.07 10.68
N TYR A 29 9.23 7.99 10.24
CA TYR A 29 9.33 6.66 10.84
C TYR A 29 10.05 5.71 9.88
N VAL A 30 11.26 5.29 10.26
CA VAL A 30 12.05 4.30 9.49
C VAL A 30 12.54 3.21 10.45
N PRO A 31 12.24 1.93 10.17
CA PRO A 31 12.72 0.84 11.01
C PRO A 31 14.25 0.83 11.07
N GLY A 32 14.81 0.76 12.29
CA GLY A 32 16.26 0.80 12.53
C GLY A 32 16.84 2.15 12.95
N SER A 33 16.04 3.22 13.10
CA SER A 33 16.55 4.53 13.55
C SER A 33 16.78 4.60 15.07
N ILE A 34 16.00 3.88 15.88
CA ILE A 34 16.03 3.95 17.36
C ILE A 34 16.92 2.86 17.98
N SER A 35 17.10 1.72 17.30
CA SER A 35 17.87 0.59 17.84
C SER A 35 19.37 0.71 17.50
N ARG A 36 20.15 1.33 18.40
CA ARG A 36 21.64 1.37 18.34
C ARG A 36 22.29 0.06 18.78
N THR A 37 21.61 -1.07 18.59
CA THR A 37 22.01 -2.38 19.09
C THR A 37 22.08 -3.34 17.90
N ASP A 38 23.31 -3.64 17.48
CA ASP A 38 23.71 -4.61 16.46
C ASP A 38 23.24 -4.40 15.01
N SER A 39 24.18 -4.01 14.16
CA SER A 39 24.06 -3.78 12.71
C SER A 39 23.44 -4.92 11.90
N ALA A 40 23.47 -6.16 12.43
CA ALA A 40 22.90 -7.32 11.75
C ALA A 40 21.36 -7.34 11.83
N ASP A 41 20.78 -6.84 12.92
CA ASP A 41 19.34 -6.95 13.17
C ASP A 41 18.56 -5.86 12.43
N SER A 42 19.14 -4.66 12.30
CA SER A 42 18.58 -3.57 11.49
C SER A 42 18.39 -3.99 10.02
N ARG A 43 19.30 -4.80 9.46
CA ARG A 43 19.17 -5.29 8.08
C ARG A 43 17.99 -6.24 7.91
N ASN A 44 17.75 -7.13 8.87
CA ASN A 44 16.62 -8.06 8.82
C ASN A 44 15.28 -7.30 8.90
N LYS A 45 15.20 -6.25 9.74
CA LYS A 45 14.00 -5.40 9.85
C LYS A 45 13.68 -4.68 8.54
N LEU A 46 14.68 -4.15 7.83
CA LEU A 46 14.51 -3.52 6.51
C LEU A 46 14.01 -4.50 5.46
N ILE A 47 14.57 -5.71 5.40
CA ILE A 47 14.13 -6.75 4.45
C ILE A 47 12.66 -7.11 4.69
N MET A 48 12.27 -7.32 5.96
CA MET A 48 10.87 -7.60 6.30
C MET A 48 9.95 -6.43 5.94
N CYS A 49 10.40 -5.19 6.11
CA CYS A 49 9.68 -4.00 5.67
C CYS A 49 9.47 -4.00 4.14
N CYS A 50 10.52 -4.25 3.37
CA CYS A 50 10.42 -4.32 1.92
C CYS A 50 9.44 -5.41 1.46
N VAL A 51 9.50 -6.61 2.06
CA VAL A 51 8.57 -7.70 1.72
C VAL A 51 7.12 -7.32 2.05
N TYR A 52 6.88 -6.72 3.21
CA TYR A 52 5.53 -6.26 3.59
C TYR A 52 4.99 -5.19 2.63
N LEU A 53 5.82 -4.23 2.25
CA LEU A 53 5.43 -3.18 1.30
C LEU A 53 5.16 -3.73 -0.10
N LEU A 54 5.99 -4.66 -0.59
CA LEU A 54 5.77 -5.31 -1.88
C LEU A 54 4.44 -6.07 -1.91
N PHE A 55 4.13 -6.78 -0.84
CA PHE A 55 2.85 -7.47 -0.70
C PHE A 55 1.67 -6.50 -0.59
N GLY A 56 1.81 -5.43 0.19
CA GLY A 56 0.77 -4.39 0.31
C GLY A 56 0.48 -3.70 -1.03
N LEU A 57 1.52 -3.35 -1.78
CA LEU A 57 1.39 -2.73 -3.10
C LEU A 57 0.76 -3.67 -4.13
N SER A 58 1.06 -4.97 -4.10
CA SER A 58 0.46 -5.93 -5.03
C SER A 58 -1.04 -6.11 -4.77
N VAL A 59 -1.46 -6.15 -3.51
CA VAL A 59 -2.88 -6.20 -3.14
C VAL A 59 -3.59 -4.91 -3.57
N ILE A 60 -3.01 -3.74 -3.29
CA ILE A 60 -3.58 -2.46 -3.72
C ILE A 60 -3.71 -2.40 -5.25
N ALA A 61 -2.70 -2.84 -5.99
CA ALA A 61 -2.74 -2.90 -7.45
C ALA A 61 -3.85 -3.84 -7.96
N MET A 62 -4.02 -5.00 -7.35
CA MET A 62 -5.12 -5.93 -7.67
C MET A 62 -6.49 -5.28 -7.39
N CYS A 63 -6.65 -4.61 -6.25
CA CYS A 63 -7.88 -3.88 -5.92
C CYS A 63 -8.18 -2.78 -6.95
N PHE A 64 -7.17 -2.02 -7.38
CA PHE A 64 -7.35 -1.00 -8.42
C PHE A 64 -7.72 -1.60 -9.77
N ASN A 65 -7.11 -2.73 -10.17
CA ASN A 65 -7.46 -3.42 -11.40
C ASN A 65 -8.94 -3.83 -11.41
N LEU A 66 -9.42 -4.43 -10.31
CA LEU A 66 -10.82 -4.81 -10.18
C LEU A 66 -11.77 -3.60 -10.24
N MET A 67 -11.44 -2.53 -9.51
CA MET A 67 -12.22 -1.29 -9.56
C MET A 67 -12.29 -0.69 -10.96
N GLN A 68 -11.19 -0.74 -11.72
CA GLN A 68 -11.18 -0.27 -13.10
C GLN A 68 -12.08 -1.12 -14.00
N GLU A 69 -12.11 -2.44 -13.82
CA GLU A 69 -13.00 -3.34 -14.57
C GLU A 69 -14.48 -3.02 -14.30
N ASP A 70 -14.86 -2.87 -13.03
CA ASP A 70 -16.23 -2.52 -12.64
C ASP A 70 -16.66 -1.14 -13.16
N VAL A 71 -15.77 -0.16 -13.07
CA VAL A 71 -16.01 1.19 -13.58
C VAL A 71 -16.19 1.16 -15.10
N ARG A 72 -15.32 0.46 -15.83
CA ARG A 72 -15.44 0.28 -17.29
C ARG A 72 -16.74 -0.44 -17.66
N ALA A 73 -17.15 -1.46 -16.90
CA ALA A 73 -18.41 -2.17 -17.11
C ALA A 73 -19.61 -1.25 -16.91
N LYS A 74 -19.63 -0.45 -15.84
CA LYS A 74 -20.67 0.56 -15.58
C LYS A 74 -20.71 1.63 -16.69
N PHE A 75 -19.55 2.13 -17.14
CA PHE A 75 -19.50 3.10 -18.25
C PHE A 75 -20.02 2.52 -19.56
N ARG A 76 -19.69 1.27 -19.89
CA ARG A 76 -20.25 0.60 -21.08
C ARG A 76 -21.77 0.45 -20.97
N TRP A 77 -22.27 0.01 -19.82
CA TRP A 77 -23.71 -0.10 -19.58
C TRP A 77 -24.42 1.26 -19.72
N LEU A 78 -23.84 2.33 -19.17
CA LEU A 78 -24.34 3.70 -19.33
C LEU A 78 -24.31 4.15 -20.80
N GLY A 79 -23.23 3.87 -21.54
CA GLY A 79 -23.10 4.22 -22.96
C GLY A 79 -24.13 3.53 -23.85
N VAL A 80 -24.43 2.26 -23.58
CA VAL A 80 -25.52 1.53 -24.25
C VAL A 80 -26.89 2.11 -23.85
N LYS A 81 -27.11 2.39 -22.56
CA LYS A 81 -28.39 2.93 -22.06
C LYS A 81 -28.70 4.34 -22.57
N ILE A 82 -27.67 5.14 -22.84
CA ILE A 82 -27.78 6.50 -23.39
C ILE A 82 -27.99 6.47 -24.93
N GLY A 83 -27.90 5.29 -25.58
CA GLY A 83 -28.11 5.15 -27.02
C GLY A 83 -26.91 5.59 -27.87
N LEU A 84 -25.73 5.76 -27.27
CA LEU A 84 -24.54 6.28 -27.96
C LEU A 84 -23.83 5.21 -28.80
N LEU A 85 -24.15 3.93 -28.58
CA LEU A 85 -23.58 2.78 -29.29
C LEU A 85 -24.55 2.12 -30.29
N ASP A 86 -25.78 2.62 -30.43
CA ASP A 86 -26.84 1.98 -31.23
C ASP A 86 -26.86 2.42 -32.71
N HIS A 87 -25.84 3.15 -33.17
CA HIS A 87 -25.82 3.76 -34.52
C HIS A 87 -24.60 3.45 -35.39
N VAL A 88 -23.85 2.37 -35.12
CA VAL A 88 -22.86 1.81 -36.07
C VAL A 88 -23.01 0.30 -36.17
#